data_AF-A0A554UPE8-F1
#
_entry.id   AF-A0A554UPE8-F1
#
_cell.length_a   1.000
_cell.length_b   1.000
_cell.length_c   1.000
_cell.angle_alpha   90.00
_cell.angle_beta   90.00
_cell.angle_gamma   90.00
#
_symmetry.space_group_name_H-M   'P 1'
#
loop_
_entity.id
_entity.type
_entity.pdbx_description
1 polymer ?
#
loop_
_entity_poly.entity_id
_entity_poly.type
_entity_poly.pdbx_seq_one_letter_code
_entity_poly.pdbx_strand_id
1 'polypeptide(L)' 'MPTANEPVDPRVRLAIAQWPDDAPRGAVTTFCAEHRISRKTFYAIRARARTDGAAAALQPRSRRPKNSP' A
#
# COMPACT_ATOMS: atom_id res chain seq x y z
N MET A 1 12.69 -11.02 -14.79
CA MET A 1 13.05 -9.93 -13.85
C MET A 1 11.77 -9.14 -13.53
N PRO A 2 11.19 -9.20 -12.33
CA PRO A 2 10.01 -8.39 -12.02
C PRO A 2 10.43 -6.93 -11.96
N THR A 3 9.79 -6.09 -12.77
CA THR A 3 10.09 -4.66 -12.93
C THR A 3 9.87 -3.91 -11.62
N ALA A 4 10.78 -3.00 -11.26
CA ALA A 4 10.83 -2.26 -9.99
C ALA A 4 9.61 -1.36 -9.66
N ASN A 5 8.50 -1.47 -10.39
CA ASN A 5 7.36 -0.56 -10.29
C ASN A 5 5.99 -1.22 -10.55
N GLU A 6 5.84 -2.50 -10.22
CA GLU A 6 4.52 -3.14 -10.21
C GLU A 6 3.64 -2.50 -9.12
N PRO A 7 2.44 -2.02 -9.47
CA PRO A 7 1.53 -1.47 -8.48
C PRO A 7 1.14 -2.58 -7.50
N VAL A 8 1.27 -2.30 -6.20
CA VAL A 8 0.76 -3.19 -5.14
C VAL A 8 -0.70 -3.50 -5.44
N ASP A 9 -1.06 -4.78 -5.37
CA ASP A 9 -2.41 -5.27 -5.68
C ASP A 9 -3.47 -4.41 -4.96
N PRO A 10 -4.52 -3.94 -5.67
CA PRO A 10 -5.53 -3.07 -5.09
C PRO A 10 -6.24 -3.69 -3.87
N ARG A 11 -6.34 -5.02 -3.78
CA ARG A 11 -6.89 -5.73 -2.61
C ARG A 11 -5.95 -5.63 -1.40
N VAL A 12 -4.64 -5.76 -1.63
CA VAL A 12 -3.62 -5.56 -0.58
C VAL A 12 -3.67 -4.11 -0.09
N ARG A 13 -3.82 -3.15 -1.00
CA ARG A 13 -3.97 -1.72 -0.64
C ARG A 13 -5.24 -1.48 0.19
N LEU A 14 -6.35 -2.13 -0.15
CA LEU A 14 -7.61 -2.06 0.60
C LEU A 14 -7.45 -2.65 2.01
N ALA A 15 -6.83 -3.82 2.13
CA ALA A 15 -6.56 -4.45 3.42
C ALA A 15 -5.70 -3.57 4.32
N ILE A 16 -4.67 -2.91 3.77
CA ILE A 16 -3.84 -1.95 4.51
C ILE A 16 -4.64 -0.70 4.92
N ALA A 17 -5.55 -0.24 4.05
CA ALA A 17 -6.39 0.94 4.33
C ALA A 17 -7.43 0.67 5.43
N GLN A 18 -7.96 -0.55 5.48
CA GLN A 18 -8.93 -1.00 6.48
C GLN A 18 -8.28 -1.62 7.73
N TRP A 19 -6.95 -1.49 7.85
CA TRP A 19 -6.20 -2.18 8.90
C TRP A 19 -6.60 -1.69 10.30
N PRO A 20 -6.97 -2.60 11.23
CA PRO A 20 -7.40 -2.21 12.57
C PRO A 20 -6.24 -1.60 13.36
N ASP A 21 -6.56 -0.62 14.22
CA ASP A 21 -5.54 -0.02 15.10
C ASP A 21 -5.10 -0.99 16.20
N ASP A 22 -6.02 -1.82 16.68
CA ASP A 22 -5.81 -2.89 17.67
C ASP A 22 -5.20 -4.18 17.06
N ALA A 23 -4.44 -4.05 15.97
CA ALA A 23 -3.84 -5.22 15.32
C ALA A 23 -2.83 -5.91 16.25
N PRO A 24 -2.85 -7.25 16.36
CA PRO A 24 -1.93 -7.98 17.23
C PRO A 24 -0.47 -7.72 16.84
N ARG A 25 0.42 -7.75 17.84
CA ARG A 25 1.86 -7.57 17.62
C ARG A 25 2.36 -8.59 16.61
N GLY A 26 3.07 -8.12 15.59
CA GLY A 26 3.59 -8.97 14.51
C GLY A 26 2.66 -9.17 13.31
N ALA A 27 1.38 -8.79 13.39
CA ALA A 27 0.44 -8.94 12.28
C ALA A 27 0.91 -8.24 10.99
N VAL A 28 1.52 -7.05 11.12
CA VAL A 28 2.12 -6.33 9.99
C VAL A 28 3.27 -7.11 9.36
N THR A 29 4.10 -7.77 10.16
CA THR A 29 5.24 -8.57 9.68
C THR A 29 4.75 -9.79 8.92
N THR A 30 3.78 -10.52 9.47
CA THR A 30 3.17 -11.69 8.81
C THR A 30 2.50 -11.29 7.51
N PHE A 31 1.69 -10.23 7.51
CA PHE A 31 1.03 -9.71 6.32
C PHE A 31 2.04 -9.28 5.23
N CYS A 32 3.10 -8.60 5.63
CA CYS A 32 4.17 -8.21 4.70
C CYS A 32 4.87 -9.41 4.08
N ALA A 33 5.13 -10.47 4.85
CA ALA A 33 5.73 -11.70 4.38
C ALA A 33 4.82 -12.45 3.40
N GLU A 34 3.53 -12.58 3.73
CA GLU A 34 2.52 -13.27 2.92
C GLU A 34 2.32 -12.59 1.56
N HIS A 35 2.17 -11.26 1.55
CA HIS A 35 1.96 -10.50 0.31
C HIS A 35 3.26 -10.08 -0.38
N ARG A 36 4.42 -10.51 0.12
CA ARG A 36 5.76 -10.14 -0.40
C ARG A 36 5.94 -8.62 -0.57
N ILE A 37 5.39 -7.85 0.36
CA ILE A 37 5.55 -6.39 0.43
C ILE A 37 6.52 -6.02 1.55
N SER A 38 7.21 -4.89 1.39
CA SER A 38 8.01 -4.35 2.48
C SER A 38 7.13 -3.66 3.52
N ARG A 39 7.55 -3.72 4.80
CA ARG A 39 6.97 -2.92 5.89
C ARG A 39 6.95 -1.42 5.56
N LYS A 40 7.95 -0.92 4.80
CA LYS A 40 7.98 0.48 4.32
C LYS A 40 6.78 0.79 3.42
N THR A 41 6.45 -0.12 2.51
CA THR A 41 5.30 0.00 1.60
C THR A 41 3.98 -0.02 2.37
N PHE A 42 3.87 -0.90 3.37
CA PHE A 42 2.71 -0.97 4.26
C PHE A 42 2.44 0.38 4.93
N TYR A 43 3.43 0.95 5.63
CA TYR A 43 3.24 2.23 6.34
C TYR A 43 3.01 3.40 5.38
N ALA A 44 3.65 3.40 4.20
CA ALA A 44 3.41 4.43 3.19
C ALA A 44 1.96 4.41 2.67
N ILE A 45 1.38 3.23 2.47
CA ILE A 45 -0.03 3.09 2.05
C ILE A 45 -0.96 3.44 3.22
N ARG A 46 -0.68 2.95 4.44
CA ARG A 46 -1.51 3.23 5.62
C ARG A 46 -1.56 4.72 5.95
N ALA A 47 -0.43 5.42 5.86
CA ALA A 47 -0.38 6.87 6.04
C ALA A 47 -1.26 7.59 5.00
N ARG A 48 -1.17 7.19 3.72
CA ARG A 48 -2.01 7.76 2.66
C ARG A 48 -3.50 7.47 2.87
N ALA A 49 -3.86 6.26 3.28
CA ALA A 49 -5.24 5.91 3.60
C ALA A 49 -5.82 6.75 4.75
N ARG A 50 -4.99 7.13 5.74
CA ARG A 50 -5.37 8.04 6.83
C ARG A 50 -5.54 9.49 6.38
N THR A 51 -4.69 9.97 5.47
CA THR A 51 -4.71 11.37 5.00
C THR A 51 -5.78 11.64 3.93
N ASP A 52 -5.90 10.73 2.97
CA ASP A 52 -6.67 10.90 1.72
C ASP A 52 -8.00 10.09 1.77
N GLY A 53 -8.18 9.25 2.78
CA GLY A 53 -9.33 8.36 2.96
C GLY A 53 -9.15 6.98 2.29
N ALA A 54 -9.88 5.97 2.79
CA ALA A 54 -9.76 4.58 2.31
C ALA A 54 -10.04 4.44 0.79
N ALA A 55 -10.90 5.30 0.23
CA ALA A 55 -11.24 5.33 -1.18
C ALA A 55 -10.08 5.86 -2.08
N ALA A 56 -9.28 6.79 -1.59
CA ALA A 56 -8.14 7.33 -2.33
C ALA A 56 -6.92 6.39 -2.31
N ALA A 57 -6.83 5.47 -1.33
CA ALA A 57 -5.80 4.43 -1.28
C ALA A 57 -5.99 3.35 -2.36
N LEU A 58 -7.23 3.13 -2.82
CA LEU A 58 -7.61 2.12 -3.82
C LEU A 58 -7.14 2.46 -5.23
N GLN A 59 -7.00 3.74 -5.58
CA GLN A 59 -6.56 4.14 -6.91
C GLN A 59 -5.03 4.30 -6.95
N PRO A 60 -4.30 3.57 -7.82
CA PRO A 60 -2.93 3.91 -8.14
C PRO A 60 -2.94 5.32 -8.74
N ARG A 61 -2.28 6.27 -8.09
CA ARG A 61 -2.19 7.65 -8.60
C ARG A 61 -1.54 7.63 -9.98
N SER A 62 -2.03 8.48 -10.89
CA SER A 62 -1.50 8.60 -12.25
C SER A 62 0.03 8.71 -12.22
N ARG A 63 0.69 7.82 -12.97
CA ARG A 63 2.15 7.74 -13.12
C ARG A 63 2.64 8.56 -14.30
N ARG A 64 1.77 9.38 -14.91
CA ARG A 64 2.17 10.24 -16.03
C ARG A 64 3.27 11.17 -15.51
N PRO A 65 4.48 11.15 -16.09
CA PRO A 65 5.50 12.12 -15.72
C PRO A 65 4.93 13.52 -15.95
N LYS A 66 5.14 14.43 -14.99
CA LYS A 66 4.67 15.82 -15.10
C LYS A 66 5.32 16.56 -16.28
N ASN A 67 6.50 16.09 -16.70
CA ASN A 67 7.20 16.54 -17.88
C ASN A 67 7.48 15.32 -18.77
N SER A 68 6.76 15.19 -19.88
CA SER A 68 7.32 14.55 -21.07
C SER A 68 7.93 15.68 -21.92
N PRO A 69 9.08 15.48 -22.59
CA PRO A 69 9.56 16.41 -23.61
C PRO A 69 8.58 16.53 -24.77
#